data_AF-A0A6P5H275-F1
#
_entry.id   AF-A0A6P5H275-F1
#
_cell.length_a   1.000
_cell.length_b   1.000
_cell.length_c   1.000
_cell.angle_alpha   90.00
_cell.angle_beta   90.00
_cell.angle_gamma   90.00
#
_symmetry.space_group_name_H-M   'P 1'
#
loop_
_entity.id
_entity.type
_entity.pdbx_description
1 polymer ?
#
loop_
_entity_poly.entity_id
_entity_poly.type
_entity_poly.pdbx_seq_one_letter_code
_entity_poly.pdbx_strand_id
1 'polypeptide(L)'
;MRVGAAATVMPIANVIRIMRHPGVLPGLSKDSSDAKETIQECVSEYISFITGEANERCQREQRKTITADDVLWAMSKLGFDDYVHPLALYLRQYRQLEGGDHRLPIVIKPPPPHAPQNFAAVPNPNAN
;
A
#
# COMPACT_ATOMS: atom_id res chain seq x y z
N MET A 1 14.70 -18.90 -3.70
CA MET A 1 13.52 -19.77 -3.92
C MET A 1 12.87 -20.09 -2.58
N ARG A 2 11.73 -19.45 -2.28
CA ARG A 2 10.60 -19.87 -1.40
C ARG A 2 9.65 -18.67 -1.24
N VAL A 3 8.92 -18.33 -2.30
CA VAL A 3 7.63 -17.61 -2.15
C VAL A 3 6.58 -18.71 -2.24
N GLY A 4 6.43 -19.42 -1.13
CA GLY A 4 5.50 -20.53 -0.94
C GLY A 4 4.40 -20.17 0.06
N ALA A 5 3.99 -18.90 0.07
CA ALA A 5 2.68 -18.52 0.58
C ALA A 5 1.89 -18.13 -0.65
N ALA A 6 0.82 -18.87 -0.95
CA ALA A 6 -0.19 -18.40 -1.89
C ALA A 6 -0.50 -16.95 -1.50
N ALA A 7 -0.15 -15.99 -2.37
CA ALA A 7 -0.51 -14.60 -2.13
C ALA A 7 -2.02 -14.60 -2.00
N THR A 8 -2.50 -14.48 -0.76
CA THR A 8 -3.91 -14.58 -0.48
C THR A 8 -4.50 -13.30 -1.04
N VAL A 9 -5.17 -13.44 -2.17
CA VAL A 9 -5.80 -12.32 -2.85
C VAL A 9 -6.75 -11.65 -1.86
N MET A 10 -6.65 -10.33 -1.71
CA MET A 10 -7.52 -9.61 -0.78
C MET A 10 -8.98 -9.80 -1.20
N PRO A 11 -9.92 -10.06 -0.28
CA PRO A 11 -11.32 -10.23 -0.63
C PRO A 11 -11.85 -9.06 -1.47
N ILE A 12 -12.50 -9.36 -2.59
CA ILE A 12 -12.95 -8.35 -3.56
C ILE A 12 -13.85 -7.29 -2.92
N ALA A 13 -14.64 -7.66 -1.91
CA ALA A 13 -15.46 -6.74 -1.13
C ALA A 13 -14.64 -5.63 -0.44
N ASN A 14 -13.44 -5.96 0.06
CA ASN A 14 -12.54 -4.98 0.68
C ASN A 14 -11.95 -4.03 -0.37
N VAL A 15 -11.58 -4.56 -1.54
CA VAL A 15 -11.12 -3.76 -2.69
C VAL A 15 -12.19 -2.77 -3.12
N ILE A 16 -13.42 -3.27 -3.35
CA ILE A 16 -14.57 -2.44 -3.75
C ILE A 16 -14.85 -1.34 -2.74
N ARG A 17 -14.78 -1.65 -1.43
CA ARG A 17 -15.00 -0.65 -0.37
C ARG A 17 -13.98 0.48 -0.41
N ILE A 18 -12.72 0.18 -0.70
CA ILE A 18 -11.64 1.19 -0.83
C ILE A 18 -11.81 2.00 -2.11
N MET A 19 -12.03 1.33 -3.26
CA MET A 19 -12.21 2.00 -4.55
C MET A 19 -13.41 2.97 -4.55
N ARG A 20 -14.47 2.64 -3.80
CA ARG A 20 -15.68 3.46 -3.66
C ARG A 20 -15.59 4.48 -2.51
N HIS A 21 -14.46 4.58 -1.82
CA HIS A 21 -14.32 5.57 -0.76
C HIS A 21 -14.47 6.99 -1.35
N PRO A 22 -15.22 7.89 -0.69
CA PRO A 22 -15.39 9.26 -1.17
C PRO A 22 -14.03 9.92 -1.45
N GLY A 23 -13.91 10.53 -2.63
CA GLY A 23 -12.69 11.23 -3.08
C GLY A 23 -11.68 10.37 -3.85
N VAL A 24 -11.85 9.05 -3.96
CA VAL A 24 -10.91 8.17 -4.71
C VAL A 24 -11.24 8.12 -6.20
N LEU A 25 -12.50 7.88 -6.56
CA LEU A 25 -12.95 7.82 -7.97
C LEU A 25 -14.11 8.80 -8.20
N PRO A 26 -13.87 9.99 -8.79
CA PRO A 26 -14.92 10.91 -9.15
C PRO A 26 -15.66 10.41 -10.41
N GLY A 27 -16.96 10.15 -10.30
CA GLY A 27 -17.87 10.05 -11.46
C GLY A 27 -17.72 8.86 -12.41
N LEU A 28 -16.86 7.86 -12.14
CA LEU A 28 -16.72 6.66 -12.97
C LEU A 28 -17.81 5.61 -12.65
N SER A 29 -18.37 5.00 -13.70
CA SER A 29 -19.47 4.04 -13.64
C SER A 29 -19.18 2.90 -12.67
N LYS A 30 -20.12 2.68 -11.76
CA LYS A 30 -20.02 1.90 -10.51
C LYS A 30 -19.50 0.45 -10.62
N ASP A 31 -19.42 -0.19 -11.79
CA ASP A 31 -19.40 -1.66 -11.87
C ASP A 31 -18.59 -2.31 -13.00
N SER A 32 -17.42 -1.78 -13.39
CA SER A 32 -16.50 -2.60 -14.18
C SER A 32 -15.97 -3.77 -13.32
N SER A 33 -16.32 -5.01 -13.68
CA SER A 33 -15.78 -6.24 -13.07
C SER A 33 -14.27 -6.28 -13.22
N ASP A 34 -13.81 -6.01 -14.43
CA ASP A 34 -12.41 -6.13 -14.84
C ASP A 34 -11.56 -5.11 -14.06
N ALA A 35 -12.03 -3.88 -13.87
CA ALA A 35 -11.33 -2.90 -13.05
C ALA A 35 -11.19 -3.35 -11.58
N LYS A 36 -12.19 -4.04 -11.03
CA LYS A 36 -12.14 -4.54 -9.64
C LYS A 36 -11.12 -5.68 -9.52
N GLU A 37 -11.08 -6.58 -10.50
CA GLU A 37 -10.11 -7.68 -10.58
C GLU A 37 -8.68 -7.18 -10.81
N THR A 38 -8.48 -6.26 -11.75
CA THR A 38 -7.15 -5.65 -11.98
C THR A 38 -6.63 -4.96 -10.72
N ILE A 39 -7.46 -4.15 -10.03
CA ILE A 39 -7.01 -3.52 -8.78
C ILE A 39 -6.72 -4.56 -7.69
N GLN A 40 -7.50 -5.64 -7.62
CA GLN A 40 -7.26 -6.74 -6.68
C GLN A 40 -5.90 -7.42 -6.92
N GLU A 41 -5.56 -7.68 -8.18
CA GLU A 41 -4.25 -8.21 -8.57
C GLU A 41 -3.14 -7.21 -8.26
N CYS A 42 -3.30 -5.94 -8.67
CA CYS A 42 -2.33 -4.88 -8.41
C CYS A 42 -2.05 -4.69 -6.91
N VAL A 43 -3.07 -4.76 -6.04
CA VAL A 43 -2.87 -4.66 -4.58
C VAL A 43 -2.08 -5.85 -4.05
N SER A 44 -2.33 -7.04 -4.59
CA SER A 44 -1.62 -8.26 -4.19
C SER A 44 -0.15 -8.20 -4.63
N GLU A 45 0.10 -7.70 -5.83
CA GLU A 45 1.46 -7.45 -6.33
C GLU A 45 2.14 -6.33 -5.53
N TYR A 46 1.46 -5.23 -5.23
CA TYR A 46 1.97 -4.14 -4.41
C TYR A 46 2.47 -4.65 -3.05
N ILE A 47 1.67 -5.44 -2.34
CA ILE A 47 2.07 -6.05 -1.05
C ILE A 47 3.32 -6.91 -1.23
N SER A 48 3.35 -7.73 -2.30
CA SER A 48 4.47 -8.63 -2.58
C SER A 48 5.74 -7.86 -2.94
N PHE A 49 5.61 -6.76 -3.68
CA PHE A 49 6.72 -5.93 -4.13
C PHE A 49 7.35 -5.15 -2.97
N ILE A 50 6.54 -4.46 -2.17
CA ILE A 50 7.01 -3.76 -0.96
C ILE A 50 7.68 -4.75 0.01
N THR A 51 7.04 -5.89 0.26
CA THR A 51 7.57 -6.91 1.18
C THR A 51 8.87 -7.53 0.63
N GLY A 52 8.96 -7.74 -0.68
CA GLY A 52 10.16 -8.23 -1.35
C GLY A 52 11.34 -7.28 -1.18
N GLU A 53 11.12 -5.99 -1.39
CA GLU A 53 12.15 -4.95 -1.24
C GLU A 53 12.58 -4.77 0.23
N ALA A 54 11.62 -4.77 1.17
CA ALA A 54 11.92 -4.73 2.60
C ALA A 54 12.71 -5.98 3.05
N ASN A 55 12.35 -7.16 2.53
CA ASN A 55 13.08 -8.39 2.80
C ASN A 55 14.51 -8.34 2.23
N GLU A 56 14.71 -7.77 1.04
CA GLU A 56 16.05 -7.62 0.46
C GLU A 56 16.95 -6.77 1.37
N ARG A 57 16.45 -5.65 1.89
CA ARG A 57 17.19 -4.85 2.88
C ARG A 57 17.48 -5.62 4.16
N CYS A 58 16.48 -6.29 4.72
CA CYS A 58 16.64 -7.11 5.91
C CYS A 58 17.74 -8.17 5.74
N GLN A 59 17.74 -8.88 4.60
CA GLN A 59 18.75 -9.90 4.30
C GLN A 59 20.14 -9.30 4.05
N ARG A 60 20.22 -8.14 3.39
CA ARG A 60 21.49 -7.41 3.19
C ARG A 60 22.15 -7.03 4.51
N GLU A 61 21.34 -6.72 5.52
CA GLU A 61 21.78 -6.46 6.90
C GLU A 61 21.94 -7.73 7.75
N GLN A 62 21.92 -8.93 7.14
CA GLN A 62 22.06 -10.24 7.79
C GLN A 62 21.00 -10.53 8.86
N ARG A 63 19.83 -9.89 8.76
CA ARG A 63 18.68 -10.11 9.66
C ARG A 63 17.74 -11.16 9.07
N LYS A 64 17.07 -11.90 9.96
CA LYS A 64 16.05 -12.92 9.61
C LYS A 64 14.61 -12.42 9.79
N THR A 65 14.43 -11.26 10.39
CA THR A 65 13.13 -10.67 10.72
C THR A 65 13.07 -9.28 10.10
N ILE A 66 12.10 -9.10 9.22
CA ILE A 66 11.77 -7.81 8.63
C ILE A 66 11.20 -6.93 9.74
N THR A 67 11.73 -5.72 9.87
CA THR A 67 11.27 -4.72 10.85
C THR A 67 10.40 -3.66 10.17
N ALA A 68 9.71 -2.83 10.96
CA ALA A 68 8.95 -1.71 10.42
C ALA A 68 9.84 -0.68 9.71
N ASP A 69 11.11 -0.56 10.10
CA ASP A 69 12.07 0.35 9.48
C ASP A 69 12.49 -0.13 8.07
N ASP A 70 12.51 -1.46 7.83
CA ASP A 70 12.71 -2.02 6.50
C ASP A 70 11.58 -1.64 5.54
N VAL A 71 10.34 -1.68 6.04
CA VAL A 71 9.15 -1.32 5.25
C VAL A 71 9.15 0.18 4.94
N LEU A 72 9.46 1.04 5.92
CA LEU A 72 9.57 2.48 5.70
C LEU A 72 10.64 2.82 4.66
N TRP A 73 11.76 2.11 4.68
CA TRP A 73 12.78 2.27 3.65
C TRP A 73 12.34 1.79 2.28
N ALA A 74 11.67 0.63 2.20
CA ALA A 74 11.16 0.12 0.94
C ALA A 74 10.17 1.11 0.31
N MET A 75 9.30 1.73 1.11
CA MET A 75 8.40 2.79 0.65
C MET A 75 9.17 3.94 0.01
N SER A 76 10.20 4.47 0.67
CA SER A 76 11.01 5.57 0.11
C SER A 76 11.79 5.14 -1.14
N LYS A 77 12.45 3.97 -1.10
CA LYS A 77 13.23 3.45 -2.25
C LYS A 77 12.37 3.29 -3.50
N LEU A 78 11.11 2.89 -3.34
CA LEU A 78 10.18 2.64 -4.43
C LEU A 78 9.38 3.89 -4.85
N GLY A 79 9.66 5.06 -4.26
CA GLY A 79 9.05 6.34 -4.62
C GLY A 79 7.68 6.60 -3.97
N PHE A 80 7.35 5.88 -2.90
CA PHE A 80 6.14 6.09 -2.08
C PHE A 80 6.41 7.02 -0.90
N ASP A 81 7.20 8.07 -1.08
CA ASP A 81 7.69 8.96 -0.02
C ASP A 81 6.56 9.63 0.78
N ASP A 82 5.44 9.95 0.12
CA ASP A 82 4.24 10.53 0.77
C ASP A 82 3.62 9.62 1.84
N TYR A 83 3.92 8.32 1.80
CA TYR A 83 3.48 7.36 2.82
C TYR A 83 4.46 7.23 3.98
N VAL A 84 5.73 7.60 3.79
CA VAL A 84 6.79 7.40 4.81
C VAL A 84 6.49 8.19 6.08
N HIS A 85 6.16 9.48 5.95
CA HIS A 85 5.89 10.32 7.12
C HIS A 85 4.64 9.87 7.91
N PRO A 86 3.47 9.65 7.29
CA PRO A 86 2.30 9.10 7.98
C PRO A 86 2.58 7.75 8.67
N LEU A 87 3.29 6.84 8.00
CA LEU A 87 3.59 5.52 8.56
C LEU A 87 4.57 5.59 9.74
N ALA A 88 5.56 6.49 9.69
CA ALA A 88 6.48 6.72 10.80
C ALA A 88 5.77 7.28 12.04
N LEU A 89 4.81 8.21 11.85
CA LEU A 89 3.97 8.70 12.93
C LEU A 89 3.12 7.58 13.54
N TYR A 90 2.50 6.74 12.70
CA TYR A 90 1.76 5.57 13.15
C TYR A 90 2.62 4.63 13.98
N LEU A 91 3.80 4.25 13.49
CA LEU A 91 4.73 3.37 14.18
C LEU A 91 5.14 3.91 15.55
N ARG A 92 5.39 5.23 15.64
CA ARG A 92 5.71 5.90 16.91
C ARG A 92 4.55 5.80 17.90
N GLN A 93 3.32 6.07 17.46
CA GLN A 93 2.13 5.97 18.30
C GLN A 93 1.86 4.52 18.74
N TYR A 94 1.98 3.56 17.82
CA TYR A 94 1.81 2.15 18.11
C TYR A 94 2.75 1.66 19.22
N ARG A 95 4.05 2.03 19.13
CA ARG A 95 5.06 1.71 20.17
C ARG A 95 4.75 2.35 21.54
N GLN A 96 4.11 3.52 21.56
CA GLN A 96 3.68 4.17 22.81
C GLN A 96 2.50 3.44 23.46
N LEU A 97 1.58 2.92 22.66
CA LEU A 97 0.39 2.19 23.13
C LEU A 97 0.72 0.79 23.65
N GLU A 98 1.64 0.07 23.00
CA GLU A 98 2.17 -1.21 23.50
C GLU A 98 2.93 -1.04 24.83
N GLY A 99 3.39 0.18 25.14
CA GLY A 99 4.18 0.51 26.33
C GLY A 99 3.40 0.88 27.59
N GLY A 100 2.07 1.04 27.58
CA GLY A 100 1.33 1.23 28.84
C GLY A 100 -0.04 1.91 28.89
N ASP A 101 -0.70 2.29 27.79
CA ASP A 101 -2.09 2.79 27.90
C ASP A 101 -2.93 2.50 26.65
N HIS A 102 -3.84 1.53 26.76
CA HIS A 102 -4.66 1.00 25.67
C HIS A 102 -5.89 1.87 25.33
N ARG A 103 -5.90 3.16 25.68
CA ARG A 103 -7.16 3.94 25.77
C ARG A 103 -7.47 4.92 24.64
N LEU A 104 -6.66 5.04 23.58
CA LEU A 104 -6.99 5.92 22.46
C LEU A 104 -6.99 5.17 21.12
N PRO A 105 -8.05 5.30 20.29
CA PRO A 105 -8.03 4.78 18.94
C PRO A 105 -6.93 5.51 18.16
N ILE A 106 -6.08 4.76 17.45
CA ILE A 106 -5.07 5.34 16.56
C ILE A 106 -5.80 6.05 15.41
N VAL A 107 -5.93 7.37 15.48
CA VAL A 107 -6.48 8.18 14.39
C VAL A 107 -5.36 8.49 13.40
N ILE A 108 -5.13 7.57 12.46
CA ILE A 108 -4.34 7.90 11.26
C ILE A 108 -5.23 8.76 10.37
N LYS A 109 -4.94 10.06 10.28
CA LYS A 109 -5.54 10.87 9.22
C LYS A 109 -5.06 10.28 7.88
N PRO A 110 -5.96 9.90 6.95
CA PRO A 110 -5.53 9.36 5.67
C PRO A 110 -4.57 10.36 5.01
N PRO A 111 -3.50 9.87 4.35
CA PRO A 111 -2.63 10.74 3.57
C PRO A 111 -3.51 11.55 2.62
N PRO A 112 -3.20 12.85 2.39
CA PRO A 112 -3.95 13.64 1.42
C PRO A 112 -3.97 12.86 0.09
N PRO A 113 -5.12 12.83 -0.61
CA PRO A 113 -5.18 12.16 -1.89
C PRO A 113 -4.09 12.75 -2.77
N HIS A 114 -3.25 11.86 -3.34
CA HIS A 114 -2.30 12.23 -4.37
C HIS A 114 -3.02 13.08 -5.40
N ALA A 115 -2.45 14.24 -5.74
CA ALA A 115 -2.98 15.03 -6.84
C ALA A 115 -3.11 14.10 -8.06
N PRO A 116 -4.26 14.10 -8.76
CA PRO A 116 -4.45 13.20 -9.88
C PRO A 116 -3.28 13.38 -10.85
N GLN A 117 -2.43 12.36 -10.96
CA GLN A 117 -1.45 12.32 -12.03
C GLN A 117 -2.28 12.30 -13.31
N ASN A 118 -2.01 13.23 -14.22
CA ASN A 118 -2.76 13.34 -15.45
C ASN A 118 -2.47 12.13 -16.35
N PHE A 119 -3.16 11.00 -16.11
CA PHE A 119 -3.05 9.79 -16.92
C PHE A 119 -3.51 9.99 -18.36
N ALA A 120 -4.19 11.11 -18.68
CA ALA A 120 -4.54 11.47 -20.05
C ALA A 120 -3.32 11.80 -20.93
N ALA A 121 -2.12 11.94 -20.34
CA ALA A 121 -0.87 12.14 -21.08
C ALA A 121 -0.12 10.83 -21.37
N VAL A 122 -0.62 9.67 -20.94
CA VAL A 122 -0.01 8.38 -21.30
C VAL A 122 -0.32 8.13 -22.79
N PRO A 123 0.69 8.13 -23.69
CA PRO A 123 0.45 7.89 -25.11
C PRO A 123 -0.18 6.51 -25.28
N ASN A 124 -1.30 6.43 -25.98
CA ASN A 124 -1.90 5.14 -26.33
C ASN A 124 -0.94 4.42 -27.31
N PRO A 125 -0.31 3.29 -26.93
CA PRO A 125 0.61 2.57 -27.80
C PRO A 125 -0.08 1.92 -29.02
N ASN A 126 -1.42 1.94 -29.07
CA ASN A 126 -2.23 1.36 -30.15
C ASN A 126 -2.97 2.41 -30.98
N ALA A 127 -2.63 3.70 -30.88
CA ALA A 127 -3.19 4.73 -31.76
C ALA A 127 -2.51 4.65 -33.15
N ASN A 128 -3.11 3.86 -34.03
CA ASN A 128 -2.96 3.97 -35.49
C ASN A 128 -4.34 4.32 -36.07
#